data_AF-A0A7C5T9L1-F1
#
_entry.id   AF-A0A7C5T9L1-F1
#
_cell.length_a   1.000
_cell.length_b   1.000
_cell.length_c   1.000
_cell.angle_alpha   90.00
_cell.angle_beta   90.00
_cell.angle_gamma   90.00
#
_symmetry.space_group_name_H-M   'P 1'
#
loop_
_entity.id
_entity.type
_entity.pdbx_description
1 polymer ?
#
loop_
_entity_poly.entity_id
_entity_poly.type
_entity_poly.pdbx_seq_one_letter_code
_entity_poly.pdbx_strand_id
1 'polypeptide(L)'
;MRTMPKIELAKAKWARKMAKAGPKWRKGVEEAVREDLYRKGLALFSGQTPGTEMATNWAEGVLQVSAEQFQEAVRGKEEKWATKLLRAIAA
;
A
#
# COMPACT_ATOMS: atom_id res chain seq x y z
N MET A 1 11.65 -9.90 -32.46
CA MET A 1 11.38 -9.64 -31.03
C MET A 1 9.89 -9.88 -30.79
N ARG A 2 9.50 -10.91 -30.02
CA ARG A 2 8.07 -11.22 -29.78
C ARG A 2 7.52 -10.21 -28.77
N THR A 3 6.51 -9.44 -29.16
CA THR A 3 5.86 -8.44 -28.29
C THR A 3 5.04 -9.15 -27.21
N MET A 4 5.27 -8.81 -25.93
CA MET A 4 4.44 -9.31 -24.83
C MET A 4 3.02 -8.71 -24.92
N PRO A 5 1.97 -9.50 -24.63
CA PRO A 5 0.61 -8.96 -24.51
C PRO A 5 0.52 -7.83 -23.48
N LYS A 6 -0.36 -6.85 -23.70
CA LYS A 6 -0.56 -5.69 -22.78
C LYS A 6 -0.85 -6.11 -21.34
N ILE A 7 -1.56 -7.23 -21.14
CA ILE A 7 -1.86 -7.78 -19.82
C ILE A 7 -0.60 -8.31 -19.12
N GLU A 8 0.29 -9.00 -19.84
CA GLU A 8 1.54 -9.54 -19.29
C GLU A 8 2.52 -8.42 -18.93
N LEU A 9 2.56 -7.35 -19.72
CA LEU A 9 3.31 -6.14 -19.39
C LEU A 9 2.80 -5.48 -18.09
N ALA A 10 1.48 -5.42 -17.90
CA ALA A 10 0.88 -4.88 -16.70
C ALA A 10 1.17 -5.75 -15.47
N LYS A 11 1.03 -7.08 -15.57
CA LYS A 11 1.41 -8.02 -14.50
C LYS A 11 2.87 -7.87 -14.12
N ALA A 12 3.77 -7.85 -15.10
CA ALA A 12 5.20 -7.68 -14.86
C ALA A 12 5.52 -6.34 -14.19
N LYS A 13 4.83 -5.25 -14.58
CA LYS A 13 4.96 -3.95 -13.91
C LYS A 13 4.52 -4.02 -12.45
N TRP A 14 3.41 -4.69 -12.14
CA TRP A 14 2.97 -4.89 -10.76
C TRP A 14 3.99 -5.70 -9.95
N ALA A 15 4.40 -6.86 -10.45
CA ALA A 15 5.38 -7.72 -9.78
C ALA A 15 6.66 -6.95 -9.43
N ARG A 16 7.20 -6.16 -10.38
CA ARG A 16 8.36 -5.28 -10.13
C ARG A 16 8.09 -4.22 -9.05
N LYS A 17 6.91 -3.59 -9.09
CA LYS A 17 6.53 -2.56 -8.09
C LYS A 17 6.42 -3.17 -6.69
N MET A 18 5.88 -4.37 -6.59
CA MET A 18 5.57 -5.03 -5.32
C MET A 18 6.70 -5.92 -4.79
N ALA A 19 7.78 -6.14 -5.54
CA ALA A 19 8.91 -6.97 -5.15
C ALA A 19 9.55 -6.59 -3.80
N LYS A 20 9.43 -5.33 -3.37
CA LYS A 20 9.91 -4.82 -2.08
C LYS A 20 8.82 -4.10 -1.29
N ALA A 21 7.55 -4.49 -1.48
CA ALA A 21 6.41 -3.82 -0.88
C ALA A 21 6.44 -3.90 0.65
N GLY A 22 6.75 -5.08 1.21
CA GLY A 22 6.84 -5.32 2.66
C GLY A 22 7.80 -4.36 3.36
N PRO A 23 9.11 -4.38 3.02
CA PRO A 23 10.09 -3.48 3.66
C PRO A 23 9.78 -1.99 3.45
N LYS A 24 9.30 -1.60 2.27
CA LYS A 24 8.93 -0.20 2.00
C LYS A 24 7.72 0.24 2.83
N TRP A 25 6.71 -0.62 2.92
CA TRP A 25 5.51 -0.37 3.72
C TRP A 25 5.90 -0.24 5.20
N ARG A 26 6.71 -1.16 5.73
CA ARG A 26 7.13 -1.13 7.13
C ARG A 26 7.86 0.17 7.49
N LYS A 27 8.82 0.59 6.65
CA LYS A 27 9.51 1.87 6.83
C LYS A 27 8.53 3.05 6.85
N GLY A 28 7.55 3.05 5.96
CA GLY A 28 6.52 4.09 5.91
C GLY A 28 5.62 4.09 7.15
N VAL A 29 5.30 2.93 7.72
CA VAL A 29 4.55 2.83 8.98
C VAL A 29 5.35 3.40 10.14
N GLU A 30 6.63 3.06 10.25
CA GLU A 30 7.51 3.57 11.31
C GLU A 30 7.64 5.10 11.25
N GLU A 31 7.79 5.65 10.05
CA GLU A 31 7.78 7.10 9.81
C GLU A 31 6.42 7.72 10.18
N ALA A 32 5.32 7.08 9.78
CA ALA A 32 3.98 7.56 10.06
C ALA A 32 3.64 7.59 11.56
N VAL A 33 4.10 6.60 12.33
CA VAL A 33 3.98 6.59 13.79
C VAL A 33 4.85 7.68 14.41
N ARG A 34 6.12 7.76 14.03
CA ARG A 34 7.08 8.73 14.58
C ARG A 34 6.64 10.17 14.36
N GLU A 35 6.07 10.47 13.21
CA GLU A 35 5.70 11.83 12.81
C GLU A 35 4.20 12.13 12.98
N ASP A 36 3.45 11.24 13.64
CA ASP A 36 2.00 11.38 13.88
C ASP A 36 1.21 11.65 12.57
N LEU A 37 1.65 11.02 11.46
CA LEU A 37 1.10 11.28 10.13
C LEU A 37 -0.34 10.80 10.00
N TYR A 38 -0.72 9.76 10.73
CA TYR A 38 -2.10 9.27 10.76
C TYR A 38 -3.06 10.33 11.29
N ARG A 39 -2.76 10.91 12.45
CA ARG A 39 -3.57 11.96 13.06
C ARG A 39 -3.60 13.23 12.22
N LYS A 40 -2.44 13.64 11.68
CA LYS A 40 -2.34 14.80 10.76
C LYS A 40 -3.16 14.60 9.49
N GLY A 41 -3.09 13.41 8.88
CA GLY A 41 -3.84 13.08 7.67
C GLY A 41 -5.35 13.07 7.93
N LEU A 42 -5.79 12.49 9.05
CA LEU A 42 -7.20 12.51 9.44
C LEU A 42 -7.69 13.93 9.78
N ALA A 43 -6.87 14.75 10.42
CA ALA A 43 -7.22 16.15 10.67
C ALA A 43 -7.40 16.93 9.37
N LEU A 44 -6.50 16.73 8.40
CA LEU A 44 -6.62 17.32 7.07
C LEU A 44 -7.88 16.85 6.33
N PHE A 45 -8.21 15.56 6.43
CA PHE A 45 -9.34 14.97 5.72
C PHE A 45 -10.70 15.33 6.32
N SER A 46 -10.81 15.29 7.66
CA SER A 46 -12.08 15.46 8.38
C SER A 46 -12.31 16.89 8.89
N GLY A 47 -11.27 17.73 8.91
CA GLY A 47 -11.32 19.04 9.56
C GLY A 47 -11.29 19.00 11.09
N GLN A 48 -11.16 17.81 11.71
CA GLN A 48 -11.16 17.63 13.16
C GLN A 48 -9.89 16.92 13.60
N THR A 49 -9.26 17.38 14.68
CA THR A 49 -8.09 16.71 15.25
C THR A 49 -8.52 15.45 15.98
N PRO A 50 -8.15 14.24 15.53
CA PRO A 50 -8.47 13.01 16.24
C PRO A 50 -7.80 12.99 17.62
N GLY A 51 -8.46 12.32 18.58
CA GLY A 51 -7.90 12.09 19.91
C GLY A 51 -6.62 11.24 19.87
N THR A 52 -5.78 11.38 20.90
CA THR A 52 -4.53 10.63 21.04
C THR A 52 -4.74 9.13 21.13
N GLU A 53 -5.79 8.68 21.81
CA GLU A 53 -6.15 7.27 21.93
C GLU A 53 -6.38 6.59 20.57
N MET A 54 -7.02 7.29 19.63
CA MET A 54 -7.25 6.76 18.29
C MET A 54 -5.93 6.55 17.53
N ALA A 55 -4.99 7.50 17.64
CA ALA A 55 -3.68 7.38 17.02
C ALA A 55 -2.85 6.25 17.65
N THR A 56 -2.94 6.08 18.97
CA THR A 56 -2.30 4.96 19.70
C THR A 56 -2.86 3.61 19.25
N ASN A 57 -4.18 3.45 19.24
CA ASN A 57 -4.82 2.20 18.80
C ASN A 57 -4.47 1.85 17.36
N TRP A 58 -4.41 2.86 16.48
CA TRP A 58 -3.94 2.66 15.11
C TRP A 58 -2.48 2.21 15.07
N ALA A 59 -1.59 2.88 15.81
CA ALA A 59 -0.16 2.55 15.86
C ALA A 59 0.06 1.13 16.38
N GLU A 60 -0.61 0.73 17.45
CA GLU A 60 -0.53 -0.62 18.01
C GLU A 60 -0.98 -1.68 17.00
N GLY A 61 -2.11 -1.47 16.32
CA GLY A 61 -2.61 -2.42 15.33
C GLY A 61 -1.70 -2.53 14.10
N VAL A 62 -1.22 -1.40 13.56
CA VAL A 62 -0.40 -1.42 12.34
C VAL A 62 1.01 -1.96 12.61
N LEU A 63 1.56 -1.74 13.81
CA LEU A 63 2.89 -2.22 14.18
C LEU A 63 2.95 -3.74 14.42
N GLN A 64 1.82 -4.39 14.70
CA GLN A 64 1.71 -5.85 14.80
C GLN A 64 1.88 -6.57 13.45
N VAL A 65 1.68 -5.87 12.34
CA VAL A 65 1.85 -6.44 11.01
C VAL A 65 3.32 -6.35 10.59
N SER A 66 3.92 -7.51 10.29
CA SER A 66 5.30 -7.61 9.83
C SER A 66 5.42 -7.24 8.34
N ALA A 67 6.64 -6.92 7.90
CA ALA A 67 6.92 -6.68 6.49
C ALA A 67 6.58 -7.89 5.62
N GLU A 68 6.86 -9.10 6.11
CA GLU A 68 6.60 -10.38 5.45
C GLU A 68 5.10 -10.65 5.33
N GLN A 69 4.34 -10.42 6.40
CA GLN A 69 2.88 -10.56 6.38
C GLN A 69 2.25 -9.59 5.37
N PHE A 70 2.72 -8.35 5.33
CA PHE A 70 2.27 -7.39 4.32
C PHE A 70 2.68 -7.81 2.90
N GLN A 71 3.91 -8.28 2.72
CA GLN A 71 4.43 -8.76 1.42
C GLN A 71 3.62 -9.94 0.90
N GLU A 72 3.25 -10.87 1.77
CA GLU A 72 2.40 -12.01 1.43
C GLU A 72 0.99 -11.55 1.07
N ALA A 73 0.41 -10.62 1.85
CA ALA A 73 -0.92 -10.09 1.59
C ALA A 73 -1.04 -9.37 0.24
N VAL A 74 0.06 -8.87 -0.33
CA VAL A 74 0.08 -8.20 -1.65
C VAL A 74 0.56 -9.12 -2.78
N ARG A 75 1.05 -10.32 -2.47
CA ARG A 75 1.46 -11.34 -3.44
C ARG A 75 0.25 -11.85 -4.23
N GLY A 76 0.45 -12.22 -5.50
CA GLY A 76 -0.60 -12.86 -6.30
C GLY A 76 -1.71 -11.90 -6.78
N LYS A 77 -1.59 -10.60 -6.53
CA LYS A 77 -2.59 -9.59 -6.94
C LYS A 77 -2.34 -9.02 -8.35
N GLU A 78 -1.39 -9.58 -9.10
CA GLU A 78 -0.98 -9.16 -10.44
C GLU A 78 -2.18 -9.14 -11.41
N GLU A 79 -2.96 -10.22 -11.45
CA GLU A 79 -4.10 -10.38 -12.37
C GLU A 79 -5.19 -9.33 -12.11
N LYS A 80 -5.56 -9.18 -10.84
CA LYS A 80 -6.57 -8.22 -10.40
C LYS A 80 -6.13 -6.79 -10.69
N TRP A 81 -4.85 -6.47 -10.45
CA TRP A 81 -4.31 -5.15 -10.74
C TRP A 81 -4.23 -4.88 -12.24
N ALA A 82 -3.71 -5.82 -13.02
CA ALA A 82 -3.54 -5.68 -14.46
C ALA A 82 -4.89 -5.44 -15.16
N THR A 83 -5.92 -6.20 -14.78
CA THR A 83 -7.29 -6.01 -15.27
C THR A 83 -7.83 -4.61 -14.95
N LYS A 84 -7.66 -4.15 -13.71
CA LYS A 84 -8.13 -2.81 -13.30
C LYS A 84 -7.37 -1.69 -14.01
N LEU A 85 -6.06 -1.83 -14.20
CA LEU A 85 -5.25 -0.85 -14.93
C LEU A 85 -5.73 -0.71 -16.37
N LEU A 86 -5.93 -1.83 -17.08
CA LEU A 86 -6.38 -1.79 -18.47
C LEU A 86 -7.78 -1.18 -18.60
N ARG A 87 -8.69 -1.49 -17.67
CA ARG A 87 -10.02 -0.87 -17.62
C ARG A 87 -9.95 0.65 -17.42
N ALA A 88 -9.11 1.11 -16.50
CA ALA A 88 -8.96 2.55 -16.22
C ALA A 88 -8.31 3.33 -17.38
N ILE A 89 -7.47 2.69 -18.19
CA ILE A 89 -6.87 3.32 -19.39
C ILE A 89 -7.88 3.38 -20.55
N ALA A 90 -8.85 2.47 -20.58
CA ALA A 90 -9.85 2.38 -21.65
C ALA A 90 -11.13 3.20 -21.37
N ALA A 91 -11.24 3.81 -20.19
CA ALA A 91 -12.33 4.70 -19.79
C ALA A 91 -11.94 6.16 -20.04
#